data_AF-A0A8J3XI92-F1
#
_entry.id   AF-A0A8J3XI92-F1
#
_cell.length_a   1.000
_cell.length_b   1.000
_cell.length_c   1.000
_cell.angle_alpha   90.00
_cell.angle_beta   90.00
_cell.angle_gamma   90.00
#
_symmetry.space_group_name_H-M   'P 1'
#
loop_
_entity.id
_entity.type
_entity.pdbx_description
1 polymer ?
#
loop_
_entity_poly.entity_id
_entity_poly.type
_entity_poly.pdbx_seq_one_letter_code
_entity_poly.pdbx_strand_id
1 'polypeptide(L)'
;MTAGDRVRTVGTVISATPPPATATGTVEVIREQRMSRASQLAHSLANELETRHNIPAQVLIFGGSACVSVFYGLVARTDGSAIWWMVPDVAPEPRKRPLHTLAYFVPSAADRIAQHYATLRGADLGEQLAAGRITLVGAELVAEHINGEASHVAAYPV
;
A
#
# COMPACT_ATOMS: atom_id res chain seq x y z
N MET A 1 -14.53 51.88 -75.94
CA MET A 1 -14.25 50.73 -76.83
C MET A 1 -13.29 49.82 -76.07
N THR A 2 -13.55 48.58 -75.69
CA THR A 2 -14.66 47.63 -75.95
C THR A 2 -14.60 46.56 -74.86
N ALA A 3 -15.75 45.94 -74.63
CA ALA A 3 -16.08 44.83 -73.75
C ALA A 3 -15.11 43.63 -73.77
N GLY A 4 -15.16 42.83 -72.70
CA GLY A 4 -14.53 41.52 -72.62
C GLY A 4 -14.98 40.73 -71.40
N ASP A 5 -16.29 40.56 -71.27
CA ASP A 5 -17.00 39.61 -70.40
C ASP A 5 -16.45 38.18 -70.49
N ARG A 6 -16.30 37.48 -69.36
CA ARG A 6 -16.58 36.03 -69.26
C ARG A 6 -16.73 35.53 -67.82
N VAL A 7 -17.77 34.73 -67.69
CA VAL A 7 -18.46 34.20 -66.52
C VAL A 7 -17.94 32.80 -66.13
N ARG A 8 -18.24 32.40 -64.88
CA ARG A 8 -18.32 31.04 -64.27
C ARG A 8 -17.06 30.62 -63.49
N THR A 9 -17.15 30.13 -62.25
CA THR A 9 -18.04 29.07 -61.75
C THR A 9 -18.28 29.19 -60.24
N VAL A 10 -19.53 28.91 -59.86
CA VAL A 10 -20.04 28.73 -58.49
C VAL A 10 -19.47 27.44 -57.89
N GLY A 11 -18.81 27.56 -56.74
CA GLY A 11 -18.38 26.43 -55.91
C GLY A 11 -18.76 26.70 -54.46
N THR A 12 -19.92 26.21 -54.05
CA THR A 12 -20.40 26.21 -52.66
C THR A 12 -19.45 25.37 -51.80
N VAL A 13 -18.67 26.02 -50.94
CA VAL A 13 -17.99 25.32 -49.84
C VAL A 13 -18.99 25.20 -48.70
N ILE A 14 -19.51 24.00 -48.54
CA ILE A 14 -20.41 23.63 -47.45
C ILE A 14 -19.56 23.69 -46.18
N SER A 15 -19.81 24.68 -45.32
CA SER A 15 -19.24 24.72 -43.98
C SER A 15 -19.66 23.45 -43.24
N ALA A 16 -18.72 22.53 -43.06
CA ALA A 16 -18.89 21.40 -42.16
C ALA A 16 -18.89 21.95 -40.73
N THR A 17 -20.08 22.08 -40.15
CA THR A 17 -20.26 22.27 -38.71
C THR A 17 -19.54 21.14 -37.97
N PRO A 18 -18.55 21.41 -37.12
CA PRO A 18 -18.02 20.36 -36.26
C PRO A 18 -19.14 19.86 -35.35
N PRO A 19 -19.28 18.53 -35.14
CA PRO A 19 -20.26 18.00 -34.21
C PRO A 19 -20.05 18.62 -32.83
N PRO A 20 -21.11 18.84 -32.03
CA PRO A 20 -20.95 19.32 -30.67
C PRO A 20 -20.03 18.34 -29.95
N ALA A 21 -18.91 18.86 -29.45
CA ALA A 21 -18.02 18.11 -28.58
C ALA A 21 -18.88 17.47 -27.51
N THR A 22 -18.99 16.14 -27.57
CA THR A 22 -19.49 15.36 -26.46
C THR A 22 -18.59 15.74 -25.31
N ALA A 23 -19.11 16.59 -24.43
CA ALA A 23 -18.58 16.74 -23.09
C ALA A 23 -18.79 15.37 -22.46
N THR A 24 -17.84 14.47 -22.73
CA THR A 24 -17.46 13.41 -21.82
C THR A 24 -17.12 14.17 -20.56
N GLY A 25 -18.15 14.36 -19.72
CA GLY A 25 -17.97 14.58 -18.32
C GLY A 25 -17.21 13.35 -17.84
N THR A 26 -15.89 13.42 -17.98
CA THR A 26 -14.97 12.80 -17.04
C THR A 26 -15.39 13.43 -15.72
N VAL A 27 -16.40 12.81 -15.10
CA VAL A 27 -16.58 12.83 -13.66
C VAL A 27 -15.33 12.11 -13.18
N GLU A 28 -14.22 12.86 -13.19
CA GLU A 28 -13.04 12.55 -12.43
C GLU A 28 -13.61 12.53 -11.02
N VAL A 29 -13.85 11.31 -10.55
CA VAL A 29 -14.23 11.04 -9.19
C VAL A 29 -13.01 11.45 -8.39
N ILE A 30 -12.89 12.75 -8.15
CA ILE A 30 -12.11 13.35 -7.08
C ILE A 30 -12.85 12.92 -5.81
N ARG A 31 -12.81 11.61 -5.53
CA ARG A 31 -12.83 11.14 -4.17
C ARG A 31 -11.57 11.76 -3.59
N GLU A 32 -11.75 12.89 -2.92
CA GLU A 32 -11.03 13.10 -1.67
C GLU A 32 -11.22 11.81 -0.86
N GLN A 33 -10.36 10.83 -1.12
CA GLN A 33 -10.19 9.67 -0.28
C GLN A 33 -9.65 10.25 1.01
N ARG A 34 -10.56 10.60 1.93
CA ARG A 34 -10.18 10.75 3.32
C ARG A 34 -9.50 9.46 3.70
N MET A 35 -8.16 9.50 3.78
CA MET A 35 -7.38 8.37 4.19
C MET A 35 -7.97 7.88 5.51
N SER A 36 -8.31 6.59 5.59
CA SER A 36 -8.74 5.98 6.83
C SER A 36 -7.67 6.16 7.91
N ARG A 37 -8.05 6.12 9.19
CA ARG A 37 -7.06 6.19 10.28
C ARG A 37 -5.98 5.12 10.15
N ALA A 38 -6.35 3.91 9.73
CA ALA A 38 -5.41 2.83 9.44
C ALA A 38 -4.39 3.23 8.36
N SER A 39 -4.87 3.81 7.25
CA SER A 39 -4.00 4.31 6.18
C SER A 39 -3.08 5.42 6.67
N GLN A 40 -3.60 6.40 7.41
CA GLN A 40 -2.78 7.49 7.97
C GLN A 40 -1.69 6.96 8.92
N LEU A 41 -2.05 6.03 9.82
CA LEU A 41 -1.11 5.47 10.78
C LEU A 41 -0.04 4.62 10.10
N ALA A 42 -0.41 3.83 9.09
CA ALA A 42 0.53 3.02 8.31
C ALA A 42 1.53 3.88 7.52
N HIS A 43 1.06 4.93 6.85
CA HIS A 43 1.96 5.88 6.15
C HIS A 43 2.86 6.63 7.14
N SER A 44 2.32 7.03 8.29
CA SER A 44 3.13 7.67 9.34
C SER A 44 4.23 6.75 9.84
N LEU A 45 3.93 5.46 10.02
CA LEU A 45 4.91 4.46 10.42
C LEU A 45 5.98 4.24 9.35
N ALA A 46 5.60 4.10 8.09
CA ALA A 46 6.55 3.96 6.99
C ALA A 46 7.48 5.18 6.90
N ASN A 47 6.94 6.39 7.05
CA ASN A 47 7.72 7.62 7.05
C ASN A 47 8.68 7.70 8.25
N GLU A 48 8.27 7.32 9.46
CA GLU A 48 9.15 7.28 10.63
C GLU A 48 10.29 6.25 10.46
N LEU A 49 10.01 5.09 9.86
CA LEU A 49 11.02 4.07 9.55
C LEU A 49 12.04 4.58 8.53
N GLU A 50 11.59 5.23 7.46
CA GLU A 50 12.47 5.78 6.43
C GLU A 50 13.31 6.94 6.97
N THR A 51 12.67 7.94 7.58
CA THR A 51 13.35 9.19 7.96
C THR A 51 14.29 9.04 9.16
N ARG A 52 13.95 8.23 10.17
CA ARG A 52 14.78 8.10 11.39
C ARG A 52 15.73 6.93 11.34
N HIS A 53 15.37 5.85 10.65
CA HIS A 53 16.12 4.60 10.67
C HIS A 53 16.68 4.21 9.29
N ASN A 54 16.36 4.95 8.22
CA ASN A 54 16.74 4.64 6.84
C ASN A 54 16.29 3.23 6.40
N ILE A 55 15.09 2.83 6.85
CA ILE A 55 14.49 1.53 6.54
C ILE A 55 13.33 1.75 5.57
N PRO A 56 13.44 1.32 4.29
CA PRO A 56 12.34 1.42 3.36
C PRO A 56 11.22 0.46 3.76
N ALA A 57 9.97 0.93 3.66
CA ALA A 57 8.80 0.13 3.98
C ALA A 57 7.70 0.32 2.93
N GLN A 58 6.99 -0.77 2.63
CA GLN A 58 5.86 -0.75 1.70
C GLN A 58 4.54 -0.76 2.46
N VAL A 59 3.66 0.19 2.15
CA VAL A 59 2.31 0.28 2.72
C VAL A 59 1.30 -0.44 1.82
N LEU A 60 0.48 -1.29 2.42
CA LEU A 60 -0.62 -2.01 1.78
C LEU A 60 -1.92 -1.64 2.51
N ILE A 61 -2.92 -1.18 1.77
CA ILE A 61 -4.19 -0.71 2.34
C ILE A 61 -5.30 -1.72 2.05
N PHE A 62 -6.09 -2.05 3.06
CA PHE A 62 -7.25 -2.92 3.00
C PHE A 62 -8.49 -2.17 3.52
N GLY A 63 -9.69 -2.69 3.25
CA GLY A 63 -10.94 -2.07 3.72
C GLY A 63 -11.04 -2.05 5.24
N GLY A 64 -10.55 -0.98 5.88
CA GLY A 64 -10.58 -0.79 7.34
C GLY A 64 -9.26 -1.07 8.08
N SER A 65 -8.28 -1.66 7.42
CA SER A 65 -6.95 -1.95 8.01
C SER A 65 -5.83 -1.62 7.01
N ALA A 66 -4.59 -1.60 7.50
CA ALA A 66 -3.40 -1.39 6.69
C ALA A 66 -2.24 -2.24 7.21
N CYS A 67 -1.31 -2.57 6.32
CA CYS A 67 -0.08 -3.26 6.65
C CYS A 67 1.13 -2.45 6.17
N VAL A 68 2.23 -2.58 6.90
CA VAL A 68 3.54 -2.01 6.58
C VAL A 68 4.54 -3.15 6.51
N SER A 69 4.95 -3.50 5.30
CA SER A 69 5.95 -4.53 5.03
C SER A 69 7.34 -3.91 5.06
N VAL A 70 8.19 -4.37 5.97
CA VAL A 70 9.51 -3.78 6.24
C VAL A 70 10.63 -4.68 5.75
N PHE A 71 10.52 -5.98 6.02
CA PHE A 71 11.48 -7.00 5.63
C PHE A 71 10.79 -8.35 5.48
N TYR A 72 11.49 -9.34 4.92
CA TYR A 72 10.97 -10.69 4.81
C TYR A 72 10.50 -11.21 6.18
N GLY A 73 9.22 -11.54 6.29
CA GLY A 73 8.59 -11.99 7.54
C GLY A 73 8.30 -10.90 8.57
N LEU A 74 8.78 -9.66 8.40
CA LEU A 74 8.51 -8.55 9.32
C LEU A 74 7.48 -7.60 8.73
N VAL A 75 6.22 -7.84 9.11
CA VAL A 75 5.07 -7.04 8.68
C VAL A 75 4.33 -6.52 9.90
N ALA A 76 4.17 -5.21 9.95
CA ALA A 76 3.30 -4.54 10.91
C ALA A 76 1.91 -4.35 10.33
N ARG A 77 0.88 -4.50 11.16
CA ARG A 77 -0.52 -4.32 10.83
C ARG A 77 -1.11 -3.23 11.71
N THR A 78 -2.14 -2.56 11.22
CA THR A 78 -2.89 -1.55 11.97
C THR A 78 -4.35 -1.46 11.53
N ASP A 79 -5.24 -1.23 12.50
CA ASP A 79 -6.65 -0.86 12.33
C ASP A 79 -6.87 0.67 12.48
N GLY A 80 -5.79 1.44 12.63
CA GLY A 80 -5.81 2.87 12.89
C GLY A 80 -5.88 3.26 14.37
N SER A 81 -5.93 2.29 15.29
CA SER A 81 -5.88 2.53 16.74
C SER A 81 -4.60 1.98 17.35
N ALA A 82 -4.12 0.84 16.88
CA ALA A 82 -2.86 0.25 17.32
C ALA A 82 -2.03 -0.30 16.17
N ILE A 83 -0.76 -0.58 16.44
CA ILE A 83 0.20 -1.20 15.52
C ILE A 83 0.67 -2.49 16.15
N TRP A 84 0.53 -3.62 15.46
CA TRP A 84 1.03 -4.91 15.92
C TRP A 84 1.82 -5.62 14.84
N TRP A 85 2.81 -6.42 15.24
CA TRP A 85 3.63 -7.22 14.31
C TRP A 85 4.07 -8.50 14.98
N MET A 86 4.43 -9.49 14.17
CA MET A 86 5.11 -10.70 14.62
C MET A 86 6.60 -10.55 14.35
N VAL A 87 7.42 -10.96 15.32
CA VAL A 87 8.86 -11.03 15.15
C VAL A 87 9.22 -12.46 14.72
N PRO A 88 9.77 -12.66 13.51
CA PRO A 88 10.27 -13.97 13.09
C PRO A 88 11.32 -14.48 14.07
N ASP A 89 11.28 -15.77 14.39
CA ASP A 89 12.29 -16.37 15.24
C ASP A 89 13.48 -16.83 14.41
N VAL A 90 14.56 -16.04 14.48
CA VAL A 90 15.83 -16.34 13.79
C VAL A 90 16.83 -17.07 14.69
N ALA A 91 16.47 -17.37 15.95
CA ALA A 91 17.36 -18.09 16.86
C ALA A 91 17.58 -19.54 16.41
N PRO A 92 18.73 -20.16 16.77
CA PRO A 92 18.97 -21.58 16.51
C PRO A 92 17.95 -22.50 17.20
N GLU A 93 17.51 -22.12 18.40
CA GLU A 93 16.44 -22.79 19.13
C GLU A 93 15.16 -21.97 18.97
N PRO A 94 14.24 -22.37 18.08
CA PRO A 94 13.02 -21.60 17.85
C PRO A 94 12.15 -21.62 19.10
N ARG A 95 11.60 -20.47 19.43
CA ARG A 95 10.53 -20.33 20.42
C ARG A 95 9.38 -21.22 20.03
N LYS A 96 8.74 -21.81 21.04
CA LYS A 96 7.50 -22.58 20.86
C LYS A 96 6.34 -21.74 20.29
N ARG A 97 6.44 -20.40 20.35
CA ARG A 97 5.40 -19.47 19.89
C ARG A 97 6.01 -18.20 19.28
N PRO A 98 5.43 -17.66 18.18
CA PRO A 98 5.78 -16.35 17.64
C PRO A 98 5.64 -15.25 18.69
N LEU A 99 6.56 -14.29 18.70
CA LEU A 99 6.44 -13.13 19.55
C LEU A 99 5.54 -12.09 18.87
N HIS A 100 4.35 -11.91 19.42
CA HIS A 100 3.46 -10.82 19.04
C HIS A 100 3.84 -9.57 19.84
N THR A 101 4.10 -8.48 19.12
CA THR A 101 4.42 -7.18 19.73
C THR A 101 3.36 -6.17 19.32
N LEU A 102 3.06 -5.24 20.23
CA LEU A 102 2.05 -4.19 20.07
C LEU A 102 2.65 -2.84 20.49
N ALA A 103 2.24 -1.79 19.79
CA ALA A 103 2.49 -0.40 20.15
C ALA A 103 1.31 0.48 19.74
N TYR A 104 1.02 1.49 20.56
CA TYR A 104 -0.04 2.49 20.28
C TYR A 104 0.51 3.79 19.67
N PHE A 105 1.83 3.98 19.71
CA PHE A 105 2.48 5.20 19.23
C PHE A 105 3.45 4.88 18.10
N VAL A 106 3.35 5.63 17.02
CA VAL A 106 4.16 5.43 15.81
C VAL A 106 5.67 5.48 16.09
N PRO A 107 6.21 6.48 16.83
CA PRO A 107 7.66 6.55 17.08
C PRO A 107 8.19 5.33 17.84
N SER A 108 7.47 4.91 18.89
CA SER A 108 7.85 3.71 19.67
C SER A 108 7.71 2.42 18.87
N ALA A 109 6.72 2.34 17.96
CA ALA A 109 6.60 1.20 17.05
C ALA A 109 7.78 1.16 16.08
N ALA A 110 8.13 2.29 15.47
CA ALA A 110 9.26 2.42 14.55
C ALA A 110 10.59 2.01 15.23
N ASP A 111 10.85 2.50 16.46
CA ASP A 111 12.08 2.15 17.20
C ASP A 111 12.20 0.64 17.46
N ARG A 112 11.11 -0.02 17.87
CA ARG A 112 11.11 -1.47 18.13
C ARG A 112 11.20 -2.27 16.84
N ILE A 113 10.48 -1.87 15.80
CA ILE A 113 10.56 -2.50 14.48
C ILE A 113 11.98 -2.37 13.91
N ALA A 114 12.64 -1.22 14.06
CA ALA A 114 14.02 -1.01 13.63
C ALA A 114 15.01 -1.93 14.38
N GLN A 115 14.82 -2.12 15.69
CA GLN A 115 15.61 -3.08 16.47
C GLN A 115 15.44 -4.51 15.95
N HIS A 116 14.20 -4.94 15.67
CA HIS A 116 13.96 -6.26 15.09
C HIS A 116 14.51 -6.40 13.68
N TYR A 117 14.37 -5.35 12.86
CA TYR A 117 14.95 -5.29 11.52
C TYR A 117 16.46 -5.50 11.55
N ALA A 118 17.19 -4.81 12.44
CA ALA A 118 18.64 -4.96 12.57
C ALA A 118 19.04 -6.40 12.91
N THR A 119 18.31 -7.05 13.82
CA THR A 119 18.52 -8.46 14.17
C THR A 119 18.28 -9.38 12.98
N LEU A 120 17.19 -9.18 12.23
CA LEU A 120 16.87 -9.99 11.05
C LEU A 120 17.87 -9.77 9.91
N ARG A 121 18.33 -8.54 9.73
CA ARG A 121 19.27 -8.18 8.66
C ARG A 121 20.66 -8.77 8.88
N GLY A 122 21.04 -8.97 10.14
CA GLY A 122 22.29 -9.63 10.52
C GLY A 122 22.27 -11.16 10.41
N ALA A 123 21.09 -11.78 10.27
CA ALA A 123 20.96 -13.22 10.11
C ALA A 123 21.16 -13.66 8.64
N ASP A 124 21.64 -14.90 8.43
CA ASP A 124 21.73 -15.47 7.08
C ASP A 124 20.32 -15.76 6.53
N LEU A 125 19.83 -14.88 5.67
CA LEU A 125 18.50 -14.98 5.08
C LEU A 125 18.28 -16.31 4.33
N GLY A 126 19.32 -16.85 3.69
CA GLY A 126 19.22 -18.12 2.96
C GLY A 126 18.97 -19.28 3.91
N GLU A 127 19.71 -19.33 5.02
CA GLU A 127 19.49 -20.32 6.07
C GLU A 127 18.10 -20.19 6.72
N GLN A 128 17.67 -18.96 6.98
CA GLN A 128 16.37 -18.70 7.63
C GLN A 128 15.18 -19.07 6.73
N LEU A 129 15.29 -18.81 5.41
CA LEU A 129 14.30 -19.25 4.43
C LEU A 129 14.31 -20.76 4.26
N ALA A 130 15.49 -21.39 4.15
CA ALA A 130 15.62 -22.84 4.01
C ALA A 130 15.07 -23.61 5.23
N ALA A 131 15.21 -23.02 6.43
CA ALA A 131 14.65 -23.55 7.66
C ALA A 131 13.15 -23.25 7.84
N GLY A 132 12.51 -22.50 6.92
CA GLY A 132 11.11 -22.09 7.03
C GLY A 132 10.83 -21.15 8.21
N ARG A 133 11.86 -20.48 8.75
CA ARG A 133 11.75 -19.55 9.88
C ARG A 133 11.25 -18.17 9.45
N ILE A 134 11.46 -17.81 8.19
CA ILE A 134 10.94 -16.60 7.56
C ILE A 134 10.01 -17.00 6.43
N THR A 135 8.77 -16.49 6.45
CA THR A 135 7.80 -16.71 5.38
C THR A 135 7.70 -15.49 4.49
N LEU A 136 7.61 -15.71 3.18
CA LEU A 136 7.29 -14.66 2.21
C LEU A 136 5.83 -14.24 2.39
N VAL A 137 5.62 -13.09 3.01
CA VAL A 137 4.30 -12.63 3.48
C VAL A 137 3.33 -12.31 2.33
N GLY A 138 3.79 -12.36 1.07
CA GLY A 138 2.96 -12.11 -0.11
C GLY A 138 1.76 -13.05 -0.25
N ALA A 139 1.87 -14.33 0.13
CA ALA A 139 0.76 -15.28 -0.02
C ALA A 139 -0.29 -15.16 1.10
N GLU A 140 0.14 -14.91 2.33
CA GLU A 140 -0.73 -14.89 3.51
C GLU A 140 -1.55 -13.59 3.59
N LEU A 141 -0.94 -12.45 3.25
CA LEU A 141 -1.65 -11.16 3.16
C LEU A 141 -2.75 -11.18 2.09
N VAL A 142 -2.50 -11.86 0.96
CA VAL A 142 -3.49 -12.00 -0.12
C VAL A 142 -4.59 -12.99 0.29
N ALA A 143 -4.25 -14.11 0.91
CA ALA A 143 -5.23 -15.09 1.36
C ALA A 143 -6.16 -14.53 2.45
N GLU A 144 -5.64 -13.77 3.42
CA GLU A 144 -6.48 -13.11 4.43
C GLU A 144 -7.37 -12.02 3.82
N HIS A 145 -6.88 -11.26 2.83
CA HIS A 145 -7.70 -10.26 2.16
C HIS A 145 -8.89 -10.90 1.43
N ILE A 146 -8.66 -12.04 0.76
CA ILE A 146 -9.71 -12.80 0.08
C ILE A 146 -10.71 -13.41 1.07
N ASN A 147 -10.24 -13.85 2.25
CA ASN A 147 -11.08 -14.48 3.28
C ASN A 147 -11.69 -13.50 4.30
N GLY A 148 -11.39 -12.20 4.17
CA GLY A 148 -11.60 -11.16 5.17
C GLY A 148 -13.03 -10.68 5.42
N GLU A 149 -14.06 -11.21 4.75
CA GLU A 149 -15.46 -10.97 5.17
C GLU A 149 -15.85 -11.76 6.44
N ALA A 150 -15.06 -12.75 6.88
CA ALA A 150 -15.49 -13.68 7.93
C ALA A 150 -14.68 -13.65 9.25
N SER A 151 -13.62 -12.85 9.37
CA SER A 151 -12.73 -12.86 10.57
C SER A 151 -12.63 -11.54 11.30
N HIS A 152 -13.71 -10.75 11.30
CA HIS A 152 -13.91 -9.79 12.37
C HIS A 152 -14.13 -10.58 13.68
N VAL A 153 -13.28 -10.34 14.69
CA VAL A 153 -13.49 -10.75 16.09
C VAL A 153 -13.19 -12.22 16.42
N ALA A 154 -11.92 -12.63 16.36
CA ALA A 154 -11.44 -13.75 17.16
C ALA A 154 -10.32 -13.27 18.10
N ALA A 155 -10.75 -12.76 19.25
CA ALA A 155 -10.05 -12.73 20.54
C ALA A 155 -8.58 -12.29 20.56
N TYR A 156 -8.37 -11.02 20.94
CA TYR A 156 -7.14 -10.64 21.64
C TYR A 156 -7.29 -11.08 23.11
N PRO A 157 -6.48 -12.02 23.63
CA PRO A 157 -6.36 -12.18 25.08
C PRO A 157 -5.60 -10.98 25.65
N VAL A 158 -6.19 -10.33 26.65
CA VAL A 158 -5.52 -9.35 27.54
C VAL A 158 -4.54 -10.08 28.45
#